data_AF-A0A965PBX7-F1
#
_entry.id   AF-A0A965PBX7-F1
#
_cell.length_a   1.000
_cell.length_b   1.000
_cell.length_c   1.000
_cell.angle_alpha   90.00
_cell.angle_beta   90.00
_cell.angle_gamma   90.00
#
_symmetry.space_group_name_H-M   'P 1'
#
loop_
_entity.id
_entity.type
_entity.pdbx_description
1 polymer ?
#
loop_
_entity_poly.entity_id
_entity_poly.type
_entity_poly.pdbx_seq_one_letter_code
_entity_poly.pdbx_strand_id
1 'polypeptide(L)'
;ADLSSDSTIARLQAEIDTLKESLQNATRPRYTIRQDIASRGERLKIVVIGDAHDSPHLDKDRFTHIGKHINLVRPDVLIQIGDFMTADSVSTHEGNHTIAGRQKPTYNEDIASFRLALDALGSALNYKPEMHVTLGNHERRVIAFENENPEVDGMMSEKLNLALSDRGWTYSPYGEPTFYGGVAFLHAALNRLGKTFGGKTAENQIANETVTDCVIGHSHIKRVSKHSKLHHRHVTIANVGCALPDGHVESYAQHAMTGWSYGIMTLGIKDGHIVDDEWVSMATLKERHG
;
A
#
# COMPACT_ATOMS: atom_id res chain seq x y z
N ALA A 1 -5.29 19.74 -53.83
CA ALA A 1 -5.71 18.71 -52.86
C ALA A 1 -4.63 18.66 -51.79
N ASP A 2 -4.81 19.35 -50.65
CA ASP A 2 -3.96 19.13 -49.46
C ASP A 2 -4.44 19.84 -48.16
N LEU A 3 -5.60 20.50 -48.14
CA LEU A 3 -6.07 21.21 -46.93
C LEU A 3 -6.74 20.30 -45.88
N SER A 4 -6.99 19.02 -46.20
CA SER A 4 -7.63 18.07 -45.28
C SER A 4 -6.65 17.28 -44.42
N SER A 5 -5.36 17.24 -44.79
CA SER A 5 -4.32 16.50 -44.07
C SER A 5 -3.86 17.27 -42.83
N ASP A 6 -3.53 18.56 -42.97
CA ASP A 6 -3.05 19.42 -41.87
C ASP A 6 -4.09 19.60 -40.74
N SER A 7 -5.36 19.78 -41.10
CA SER A 7 -6.45 19.89 -40.11
C SER A 7 -6.71 18.58 -39.37
N THR A 8 -6.53 17.44 -40.04
CA THR A 8 -6.64 16.11 -39.42
C THR A 8 -5.44 15.83 -38.51
N ILE A 9 -4.23 16.18 -38.94
CA ILE A 9 -3.00 16.07 -38.15
C ILE A 9 -3.11 16.92 -36.88
N ALA A 10 -3.50 18.19 -36.99
CA ALA A 10 -3.67 19.07 -35.83
C ALA A 10 -4.70 18.53 -34.82
N ARG A 11 -5.80 17.94 -35.31
CA ARG A 11 -6.81 17.30 -34.44
C ARG A 11 -6.25 16.07 -33.72
N LEU A 12 -5.52 15.20 -34.43
CA LEU A 12 -4.90 14.02 -33.84
C LEU A 12 -3.80 14.40 -32.83
N GLN A 13 -3.01 15.44 -33.10
CA GLN A 13 -2.04 15.98 -32.14
C GLN A 13 -2.73 16.43 -30.85
N ALA A 14 -3.81 17.20 -30.95
CA ALA A 14 -4.56 17.67 -29.78
C ALA A 14 -5.17 16.52 -28.97
N GLU A 15 -5.66 15.48 -29.66
CA GLU A 15 -6.18 14.27 -29.03
C GLU A 15 -5.08 13.48 -28.32
N ILE A 16 -3.89 13.33 -28.94
CA ILE A 16 -2.70 12.74 -28.32
C ILE A 16 -2.27 13.54 -27.09
N ASP A 17 -2.24 14.86 -27.17
CA ASP A 17 -1.82 15.71 -26.05
C ASP A 17 -2.82 15.64 -24.88
N THR A 18 -4.12 15.59 -25.19
CA THR A 18 -5.18 15.36 -24.19
C THR A 18 -5.04 13.99 -23.52
N LEU A 19 -4.72 12.95 -24.30
CA LEU A 19 -4.47 11.60 -23.78
C LEU A 19 -3.20 11.55 -22.93
N LYS A 20 -2.13 12.23 -23.33
CA LYS A 20 -0.90 12.36 -22.54
C LYS A 20 -1.14 13.08 -21.22
N GLU A 21 -1.91 14.16 -21.22
CA GLU A 21 -2.26 14.90 -20.01
C GLU A 21 -3.16 14.06 -19.09
N SER A 22 -4.12 13.33 -19.65
CA SER A 22 -4.97 12.39 -18.92
C SER A 22 -4.15 11.26 -18.29
N LEU A 23 -3.19 10.70 -19.04
CA LEU A 23 -2.25 9.69 -18.57
C LEU A 23 -1.38 10.24 -17.44
N GLN A 24 -0.79 11.42 -17.63
CA GLN A 24 0.05 12.07 -16.62
C GLN A 24 -0.73 12.40 -15.33
N ASN A 25 -1.99 12.79 -15.45
CA ASN A 25 -2.84 13.03 -14.28
C ASN A 25 -3.25 11.73 -13.58
N ALA A 26 -3.38 10.61 -14.30
CA ALA A 26 -3.64 9.29 -13.73
C ALA A 26 -2.41 8.69 -13.03
N THR A 27 -1.20 9.07 -13.44
CA THR A 27 0.08 8.54 -12.91
C THR A 27 0.77 9.47 -11.90
N ARG A 28 0.09 10.55 -11.47
CA ARG A 28 0.60 11.44 -10.43
C ARG A 28 0.23 10.92 -9.03
N PRO A 29 1.16 10.96 -8.06
CA PRO A 29 0.85 10.65 -6.68
C PRO A 29 -0.22 11.61 -6.15
N ARG A 30 -1.23 11.07 -5.46
CA ARG A 30 -2.33 11.85 -4.87
C ARG A 30 -2.10 12.02 -3.38
N TYR A 31 -1.77 13.24 -2.99
CA TYR A 31 -1.77 13.65 -1.58
C TYR A 31 -3.21 13.95 -1.18
N THR A 32 -3.80 13.05 -0.41
CA THR A 32 -5.17 13.17 0.05
C THR A 32 -5.16 13.63 1.50
N ILE A 33 -5.38 14.93 1.73
CA ILE A 33 -5.62 15.48 3.06
C ILE A 33 -7.13 15.55 3.25
N ARG A 34 -7.74 14.48 3.72
CA ARG A 34 -9.20 14.41 3.95
C ARG A 34 -9.48 14.54 5.44
N GLN A 35 -9.37 15.77 5.94
CA GLN A 35 -9.91 16.15 7.25
C GLN A 35 -11.45 16.29 7.22
N ASP A 36 -12.05 16.29 6.03
CA ASP A 36 -13.43 16.70 5.74
C ASP A 36 -14.41 15.56 5.44
N ILE A 37 -13.98 14.30 5.29
CA ILE A 37 -14.91 13.16 5.07
C ILE A 37 -15.77 12.89 6.31
N ALA A 38 -15.22 13.07 7.51
CA ALA A 38 -16.04 13.03 8.72
C ALA A 38 -16.56 14.44 8.99
N SER A 39 -17.82 14.71 8.64
CA SER A 39 -18.53 15.78 9.35
C SER A 39 -18.41 15.50 10.85
N ARG A 40 -18.21 16.54 11.68
CA ARG A 40 -18.06 16.35 13.15
C ARG A 40 -19.12 15.36 13.65
N GLY A 41 -18.69 14.21 14.18
CA GLY A 41 -19.58 13.18 14.72
C GLY A 41 -19.83 11.94 13.84
N GLU A 42 -19.56 11.97 12.52
CA GLU A 42 -19.69 10.79 11.66
C GLU A 42 -18.50 9.83 11.82
N ARG A 43 -18.81 8.53 11.79
CA ARG A 43 -17.83 7.46 11.96
C ARG A 43 -17.45 6.90 10.59
N LEU A 44 -16.16 6.95 10.28
CA LEU A 44 -15.57 6.37 9.08
C LEU A 44 -15.14 4.93 9.36
N LYS A 45 -15.52 3.97 8.50
CA LYS A 45 -15.08 2.58 8.59
C LYS A 45 -14.05 2.29 7.51
N ILE A 46 -12.86 1.88 7.92
CA ILE A 46 -11.74 1.59 7.02
C ILE A 46 -11.31 0.15 7.19
N VAL A 47 -11.12 -0.59 6.10
CA VAL A 47 -10.35 -1.85 6.13
C VAL A 47 -8.93 -1.55 5.66
N VAL A 48 -7.95 -2.04 6.41
CA VAL A 48 -6.53 -1.91 6.12
C VAL A 48 -5.96 -3.29 5.84
N ILE A 49 -5.41 -3.46 4.64
CA ILE A 49 -4.62 -4.61 4.23
C ILE A 49 -3.16 -4.30 4.55
N GLY A 50 -2.54 -5.17 5.35
CA GLY A 50 -1.12 -5.06 5.71
C GLY A 50 -0.17 -5.35 4.54
N ASP A 51 1.12 -5.40 4.85
CA ASP A 51 2.21 -5.74 3.95
C ASP A 51 1.93 -7.07 3.22
N ALA A 52 1.53 -7.01 1.95
CA ALA A 52 0.99 -8.18 1.23
C ALA A 52 2.06 -8.95 0.46
N HIS A 53 3.19 -8.27 0.15
CA HIS A 53 4.39 -8.80 -0.49
C HIS A 53 4.06 -9.74 -1.65
N ASP A 54 3.21 -9.30 -2.58
CA ASP A 54 2.90 -10.13 -3.73
C ASP A 54 4.14 -10.44 -4.55
N SER A 55 4.33 -11.72 -4.86
CA SER A 55 5.41 -12.22 -5.69
C SER A 55 4.90 -13.28 -6.65
N PRO A 56 5.60 -13.53 -7.78
CA PRO A 56 5.21 -14.56 -8.75
C PRO A 56 5.09 -15.97 -8.16
N HIS A 57 5.69 -16.21 -6.99
CA HIS A 57 5.72 -17.51 -6.33
C HIS A 57 4.60 -17.72 -5.30
N LEU A 58 3.83 -16.68 -5.01
CA LEU A 58 2.74 -16.73 -4.04
C LEU A 58 1.36 -16.82 -4.71
N ASP A 59 0.51 -17.67 -4.15
CA ASP A 59 -0.87 -17.87 -4.59
C ASP A 59 -1.73 -16.60 -4.38
N LYS A 60 -2.55 -16.28 -5.39
CA LYS A 60 -3.38 -15.07 -5.43
C LYS A 60 -4.74 -15.28 -4.75
N ASP A 61 -5.15 -16.50 -4.44
CA ASP A 61 -6.44 -16.80 -3.79
C ASP A 61 -6.64 -16.02 -2.49
N ARG A 62 -5.55 -15.70 -1.77
CA ARG A 62 -5.58 -14.87 -0.57
C ARG A 62 -6.24 -13.50 -0.79
N PHE A 63 -6.05 -12.90 -1.96
CA PHE A 63 -6.67 -11.63 -2.33
C PHE A 63 -8.16 -11.77 -2.60
N THR A 64 -8.58 -12.89 -3.19
CA THR A 64 -10.00 -13.22 -3.35
C THR A 64 -10.67 -13.44 -1.99
N HIS A 65 -10.00 -14.11 -1.04
CA HIS A 65 -10.52 -14.25 0.33
C HIS A 65 -10.68 -12.90 1.03
N ILE A 66 -9.69 -12.02 0.92
CA ILE A 66 -9.74 -10.65 1.44
C ILE A 66 -10.92 -9.89 0.80
N GLY A 67 -11.08 -9.93 -0.53
CA GLY A 67 -12.17 -9.25 -1.23
C GLY A 67 -13.56 -9.75 -0.82
N LYS A 68 -13.74 -11.07 -0.68
CA LYS A 68 -14.98 -11.66 -0.14
C LYS A 68 -15.28 -11.16 1.27
N HIS A 69 -14.26 -11.04 2.13
CA HIS A 69 -14.43 -10.51 3.47
C HIS A 69 -14.81 -9.02 3.47
N ILE A 70 -14.18 -8.21 2.61
CA ILE A 70 -14.50 -6.78 2.46
C ILE A 70 -15.96 -6.59 2.05
N ASN A 71 -16.53 -7.46 1.21
CA ASN A 71 -17.96 -7.41 0.87
C ASN A 71 -18.89 -7.61 2.08
N LEU A 72 -18.45 -8.32 3.11
CA LEU A 72 -19.22 -8.48 4.36
C LEU A 72 -19.08 -7.25 5.26
N VAL A 73 -17.87 -6.72 5.40
CA VAL A 73 -17.57 -5.58 6.27
C VAL A 73 -18.14 -4.27 5.72
N ARG A 74 -18.16 -4.15 4.38
CA ARG A 74 -18.60 -2.96 3.63
C ARG A 74 -17.95 -1.67 4.14
N PRO A 75 -16.60 -1.56 4.20
CA PRO A 75 -15.94 -0.30 4.55
C PRO A 75 -16.23 0.81 3.53
N ASP A 76 -16.11 2.04 4.01
CA ASP A 76 -16.14 3.26 3.20
C ASP A 76 -14.83 3.39 2.40
N VAL A 77 -13.70 3.06 3.05
CA VAL A 77 -12.36 3.15 2.48
C VAL A 77 -11.62 1.83 2.66
N LEU A 78 -10.94 1.38 1.61
CA LEU A 78 -9.99 0.28 1.62
C LEU A 78 -8.58 0.84 1.44
N ILE A 79 -7.70 0.58 2.41
CA ILE A 79 -6.31 1.03 2.38
C ILE A 79 -5.38 -0.18 2.33
N GLN A 80 -4.41 -0.19 1.42
CA GLN A 80 -3.25 -1.08 1.51
C GLN A 80 -2.07 -0.26 2.04
N ILE A 81 -1.44 -0.71 3.13
CA ILE A 81 -0.48 0.09 3.89
C ILE A 81 0.96 0.01 3.33
N GLY A 82 1.13 -0.24 2.04
CA GLY A 82 2.42 -0.37 1.38
C GLY A 82 3.01 -1.78 1.42
N ASP A 83 4.06 -2.00 0.64
CA ASP A 83 4.63 -3.32 0.35
C ASP A 83 3.52 -4.27 -0.15
N PHE A 84 2.79 -3.80 -1.17
CA PHE A 84 1.76 -4.59 -1.83
C PHE A 84 2.41 -5.65 -2.73
N MET A 85 3.52 -5.30 -3.41
CA MET A 85 4.36 -6.23 -4.14
C MET A 85 5.75 -6.31 -3.52
N THR A 86 6.41 -7.47 -3.64
CA THR A 86 7.77 -7.61 -3.11
C THR A 86 8.83 -6.89 -3.97
N ALA A 87 8.60 -6.78 -5.29
CA ALA A 87 9.55 -6.21 -6.24
C ALA A 87 10.96 -6.84 -6.14
N ASP A 88 11.03 -8.17 -6.08
CA ASP A 88 12.28 -8.91 -5.87
C ASP A 88 13.28 -8.70 -7.01
N SER A 89 12.77 -8.50 -8.24
CA SER A 89 13.56 -8.23 -9.45
C SER A 89 14.55 -7.07 -9.29
N VAL A 90 14.20 -6.06 -8.47
CA VAL A 90 15.00 -4.85 -8.22
C VAL A 90 15.49 -4.75 -6.78
N SER A 91 15.36 -5.82 -5.99
CA SER A 91 15.85 -5.84 -4.61
C SER A 91 17.38 -5.80 -4.58
N THR A 92 17.95 -5.03 -3.65
CA THR A 92 19.41 -4.93 -3.44
C THR A 92 19.92 -5.83 -2.31
N HIS A 93 19.02 -6.51 -1.58
CA HIS A 93 19.40 -7.39 -0.46
C HIS A 93 20.25 -8.58 -0.91
N GLU A 94 19.88 -9.18 -2.04
CA GLU A 94 20.67 -10.21 -2.71
C GLU A 94 21.28 -9.61 -3.98
N GLY A 95 22.60 -9.42 -4.02
CA GLY A 95 23.24 -8.83 -5.20
C GLY A 95 23.07 -9.71 -6.45
N ASN A 96 22.83 -9.12 -7.63
CA ASN A 96 22.60 -9.88 -8.88
C ASN A 96 23.78 -10.79 -9.28
N HIS A 97 24.96 -10.61 -8.69
CA HIS A 97 26.12 -11.46 -8.89
C HIS A 97 26.06 -12.78 -8.10
N THR A 98 25.23 -12.88 -7.05
CA THR A 98 25.06 -14.09 -6.21
C THR A 98 24.18 -15.14 -6.90
N ILE A 99 24.24 -16.39 -6.43
CA ILE A 99 23.38 -17.47 -6.97
C ILE A 99 21.90 -17.14 -6.75
N ALA A 100 21.54 -16.67 -5.56
CA ALA A 100 20.18 -16.25 -5.23
C ALA A 100 19.74 -15.04 -6.07
N GLY A 101 20.62 -14.06 -6.27
CA GLY A 101 20.34 -12.88 -7.09
C GLY A 101 20.06 -13.22 -8.56
N ARG A 102 20.71 -14.24 -9.13
CA ARG A 102 20.44 -14.71 -10.50
C ARG A 102 19.12 -15.45 -10.66
N GLN A 103 18.50 -15.88 -9.56
CA GLN A 103 17.21 -16.59 -9.55
C GLN A 103 16.03 -15.65 -9.33
N LYS A 104 16.27 -14.34 -9.16
CA LYS A 104 15.21 -13.35 -9.05
C LYS A 104 14.31 -13.36 -10.28
N PRO A 105 13.02 -13.07 -10.13
CA PRO A 105 12.16 -12.80 -11.27
C PRO A 105 12.64 -11.56 -12.03
N THR A 106 12.22 -11.45 -13.27
CA THR A 106 12.29 -10.20 -14.03
C THR A 106 11.22 -9.23 -13.53
N TYR A 107 11.43 -7.93 -13.78
CA TYR A 107 10.42 -6.93 -13.39
C TYR A 107 9.07 -7.12 -14.10
N ASN A 108 9.07 -7.65 -15.32
CA ASN A 108 7.82 -7.95 -16.02
C ASN A 108 7.05 -9.10 -15.34
N GLU A 109 7.74 -10.10 -14.78
CA GLU A 109 7.11 -11.17 -14.00
C GLU A 109 6.52 -10.62 -12.69
N ASP A 110 7.27 -9.78 -11.98
CA ASP A 110 6.79 -9.09 -10.77
C ASP A 110 5.52 -8.27 -11.04
N ILE A 111 5.52 -7.43 -12.09
CA ILE A 111 4.35 -6.61 -12.45
C ILE A 111 3.19 -7.44 -12.97
N ALA A 112 3.45 -8.51 -13.71
CA ALA A 112 2.39 -9.42 -14.15
C ALA A 112 1.72 -10.10 -12.95
N SER A 113 2.52 -10.59 -12.00
CA SER A 113 2.03 -11.15 -10.73
C SER A 113 1.20 -10.14 -9.95
N PHE A 114 1.71 -8.91 -9.81
CA PHE A 114 1.04 -7.86 -9.07
C PHE A 114 -0.32 -7.48 -9.68
N ARG A 115 -0.41 -7.43 -11.01
CA ARG A 115 -1.69 -7.22 -11.71
C ARG A 115 -2.70 -8.33 -11.41
N LEU A 116 -2.26 -9.59 -11.43
CA LEU A 116 -3.12 -10.73 -11.06
C LEU A 116 -3.59 -10.64 -9.60
N ALA A 117 -2.74 -10.20 -8.67
CA ALA A 117 -3.13 -9.97 -7.29
C ALA A 117 -4.21 -8.89 -7.15
N LEU A 118 -4.02 -7.75 -7.83
CA LEU A 118 -5.00 -6.66 -7.84
C LEU A 118 -6.31 -7.09 -8.51
N ASP A 119 -6.25 -7.88 -9.60
CA ASP A 119 -7.42 -8.42 -10.28
C ASP A 119 -8.18 -9.43 -9.42
N ALA A 120 -7.47 -10.29 -8.67
CA ALA A 120 -8.05 -11.25 -7.75
C ALA A 120 -8.79 -10.57 -6.59
N LEU A 121 -8.24 -9.46 -6.07
CA LEU A 121 -8.90 -8.62 -5.07
C LEU A 121 -10.11 -7.90 -5.68
N GLY A 122 -9.89 -7.16 -6.78
CA GLY A 122 -10.89 -6.30 -7.40
C GLY A 122 -12.09 -7.08 -7.93
N SER A 123 -11.88 -8.23 -8.56
CA SER A 123 -12.95 -9.08 -9.10
C SER A 123 -13.79 -9.73 -8.00
N ALA A 124 -13.23 -9.89 -6.79
CA ALA A 124 -13.97 -10.40 -5.66
C ALA A 124 -14.89 -9.33 -5.02
N LEU A 125 -14.64 -8.04 -5.24
CA LEU A 125 -15.47 -6.95 -4.70
C LEU A 125 -16.78 -6.81 -5.48
N ASN A 126 -17.90 -6.72 -4.77
CA ASN A 126 -19.24 -6.51 -5.36
C ASN A 126 -19.71 -5.05 -5.30
N TYR A 127 -18.84 -4.15 -4.85
CA TYR A 127 -19.04 -2.71 -4.81
C TYR A 127 -17.70 -1.99 -4.91
N LYS A 128 -17.74 -0.66 -5.04
CA LYS A 128 -16.55 0.16 -5.22
C LYS A 128 -16.33 1.04 -3.98
N PRO A 129 -15.58 0.59 -2.96
CA PRO A 129 -15.10 1.49 -1.91
C PRO A 129 -14.10 2.49 -2.49
N GLU A 130 -13.80 3.57 -1.76
CA GLU A 130 -12.60 4.35 -2.04
C GLU A 130 -11.36 3.48 -1.78
N MET A 131 -10.38 3.48 -2.68
CA MET A 131 -9.20 2.62 -2.59
C MET A 131 -7.91 3.44 -2.63
N HIS A 132 -7.01 3.20 -1.67
CA HIS A 132 -5.74 3.91 -1.55
C HIS A 132 -4.58 2.99 -1.14
N VAL A 133 -3.39 3.23 -1.69
CA VAL A 133 -2.15 2.57 -1.29
C VAL A 133 -1.16 3.59 -0.75
N THR A 134 -0.62 3.39 0.45
CA THR A 134 0.53 4.18 0.91
C THR A 134 1.79 3.45 0.48
N LEU A 135 2.49 3.88 -0.57
CA LEU A 135 3.59 3.10 -1.16
C LEU A 135 4.64 2.74 -0.10
N GLY A 136 5.08 1.49 -0.13
CA GLY A 136 6.03 0.93 0.82
C GLY A 136 7.48 1.04 0.37
N ASN A 137 8.39 0.50 1.18
CA ASN A 137 9.80 0.51 0.81
C ASN A 137 10.10 -0.45 -0.33
N HIS A 138 9.27 -1.47 -0.58
CA HIS A 138 9.39 -2.36 -1.74
C HIS A 138 8.99 -1.65 -3.03
N GLU A 139 7.89 -0.91 -3.06
CA GLU A 139 7.54 -0.07 -4.22
C GLU A 139 8.59 1.03 -4.48
N ARG A 140 9.16 1.60 -3.41
CA ARG A 140 10.27 2.57 -3.53
C ARG A 140 11.52 1.98 -4.21
N ARG A 141 11.77 0.66 -4.13
CA ARG A 141 12.92 0.04 -4.81
C ARG A 141 12.87 0.22 -6.32
N VAL A 142 11.67 0.21 -6.90
CA VAL A 142 11.48 0.43 -8.34
C VAL A 142 11.99 1.82 -8.73
N ILE A 143 11.60 2.85 -7.98
CA ILE A 143 12.02 4.23 -8.21
C ILE A 143 13.53 4.38 -7.96
N ALA A 144 14.06 3.73 -6.91
CA ALA A 144 15.49 3.76 -6.63
C ALA A 144 16.31 3.12 -7.76
N PHE A 145 15.84 2.01 -8.31
CA PHE A 145 16.48 1.32 -9.43
C PHE A 145 16.54 2.22 -10.68
N GLU A 146 15.44 2.90 -11.03
CA GLU A 146 15.45 3.85 -12.16
C GLU A 146 16.43 5.00 -11.95
N ASN A 147 16.54 5.54 -10.73
CA ASN A 147 17.51 6.58 -10.41
C ASN A 147 18.97 6.11 -10.58
N GLU A 148 19.24 4.82 -10.33
CA GLU A 148 20.55 4.21 -10.54
C GLU A 148 20.80 3.80 -11.99
N ASN A 149 19.73 3.66 -12.79
CA ASN A 149 19.76 3.19 -14.18
C ASN A 149 18.91 4.14 -15.05
N PRO A 150 19.42 5.35 -15.36
CA PRO A 150 18.66 6.42 -16.00
C PRO A 150 18.13 6.06 -17.40
N GLU A 151 18.67 5.01 -18.04
CA GLU A 151 18.16 4.47 -19.30
C GLU A 151 16.73 3.92 -19.23
N VAL A 152 16.24 3.60 -18.03
CA VAL A 152 14.87 3.13 -17.79
C VAL A 152 14.04 4.15 -16.98
N ASP A 153 14.48 5.40 -16.87
CA ASP A 153 13.77 6.45 -16.13
C ASP A 153 12.29 6.54 -16.53
N GLY A 154 11.41 6.47 -15.53
CA GLY A 154 9.96 6.45 -15.66
C GLY A 154 9.35 5.17 -16.22
N MET A 155 10.10 4.26 -16.85
CA MET A 155 9.53 3.10 -17.54
C MET A 155 8.96 2.03 -16.60
N MET A 156 9.59 1.83 -15.45
CA MET A 156 9.22 0.85 -14.44
C MET A 156 8.21 1.45 -13.46
N SER A 157 8.49 2.63 -12.91
CA SER A 157 7.58 3.31 -11.98
C SER A 157 6.24 3.65 -12.63
N GLU A 158 6.20 4.02 -13.92
CA GLU A 158 4.94 4.21 -14.65
C GLU A 158 4.14 2.91 -14.76
N LYS A 159 4.78 1.76 -15.03
CA LYS A 159 4.09 0.46 -15.07
C LYS A 159 3.45 0.10 -13.72
N LEU A 160 4.15 0.37 -12.62
CA LEU A 160 3.62 0.20 -11.27
C LEU A 160 2.41 1.11 -11.02
N ASN A 161 2.56 2.40 -11.32
CA ASN A 161 1.50 3.40 -11.13
C ASN A 161 0.26 3.08 -11.96
N LEU A 162 0.44 2.67 -13.22
CA LEU A 162 -0.66 2.24 -14.09
C LEU A 162 -1.35 0.97 -13.58
N ALA A 163 -0.59 0.00 -13.05
CA ALA A 163 -1.19 -1.22 -12.49
C ALA A 163 -2.20 -0.89 -11.39
N LEU A 164 -1.90 0.12 -10.55
CA LEU A 164 -2.78 0.65 -9.52
C LEU A 164 -3.93 1.49 -10.09
N SER A 165 -3.60 2.54 -10.85
CA SER A 165 -4.57 3.53 -11.34
C SER A 165 -5.61 2.93 -12.28
N ASP A 166 -5.23 2.00 -13.16
CA ASP A 166 -6.15 1.29 -14.07
C ASP A 166 -7.19 0.46 -13.30
N ARG A 167 -6.90 0.12 -12.04
CA ARG A 167 -7.78 -0.65 -11.15
C ARG A 167 -8.46 0.22 -10.10
N GLY A 168 -8.40 1.54 -10.26
CA GLY A 168 -9.09 2.51 -9.39
C GLY A 168 -8.40 2.76 -8.04
N TRP A 169 -7.16 2.32 -7.87
CA TRP A 169 -6.37 2.65 -6.69
C TRP A 169 -5.74 4.03 -6.83
N THR A 170 -5.88 4.84 -5.80
CA THR A 170 -5.02 6.02 -5.61
C THR A 170 -3.80 5.65 -4.77
N TYR A 171 -2.76 6.47 -4.76
CA TYR A 171 -1.58 6.18 -3.95
C TYR A 171 -0.85 7.43 -3.47
N SER A 172 -0.14 7.29 -2.34
CA SER A 172 0.79 8.28 -1.80
C SER A 172 2.24 7.76 -1.80
N PRO A 173 3.25 8.63 -1.92
CA PRO A 173 4.65 8.21 -1.90
C PRO A 173 5.09 7.63 -0.56
N TYR A 174 6.15 6.81 -0.60
CA TYR A 174 6.76 6.26 0.61
C TYR A 174 7.27 7.36 1.56
N GLY A 175 6.89 7.24 2.83
CA GLY A 175 7.25 8.19 3.89
C GLY A 175 6.31 9.39 4.02
N GLU A 176 5.37 9.56 3.08
CA GLU A 176 4.40 10.66 3.10
C GLU A 176 3.05 10.19 3.67
N PRO A 177 2.55 10.79 4.76
CA PRO A 177 1.28 10.39 5.36
C PRO A 177 0.08 10.85 4.51
N THR A 178 -0.88 9.94 4.32
CA THR A 178 -2.22 10.27 3.83
C THR A 178 -3.18 10.34 5.01
N PHE A 179 -4.12 11.29 5.02
CA PHE A 179 -5.03 11.48 6.15
C PHE A 179 -6.46 11.09 5.81
N TYR A 180 -7.04 10.24 6.66
CA TYR A 180 -8.44 9.84 6.62
C TYR A 180 -9.10 10.07 7.98
N GLY A 181 -10.11 10.95 8.04
CA GLY A 181 -10.83 11.24 9.29
C GLY A 181 -9.92 11.81 10.39
N GLY A 182 -8.83 12.49 10.02
CA GLY A 182 -7.82 13.05 10.92
C GLY A 182 -6.76 12.07 11.42
N VAL A 183 -6.80 10.80 11.01
CA VAL A 183 -5.80 9.78 11.32
C VAL A 183 -4.80 9.67 10.16
N ALA A 184 -3.51 9.55 10.48
CA ALA A 184 -2.45 9.40 9.47
C ALA A 184 -2.26 7.94 9.07
N PHE A 185 -2.14 7.68 7.77
CA PHE A 185 -1.81 6.39 7.19
C PHE A 185 -0.50 6.52 6.42
N LEU A 186 0.47 5.67 6.74
CA LEU A 186 1.76 5.60 6.07
C LEU A 186 2.35 4.21 6.26
N HIS A 187 3.07 3.71 5.26
CA HIS A 187 3.67 2.38 5.35
C HIS A 187 4.61 2.22 6.54
N ALA A 188 5.58 3.13 6.66
CA ALA A 188 6.53 3.15 7.76
C ALA A 188 6.75 4.58 8.26
N ALA A 189 6.71 4.76 9.57
CA ALA A 189 7.12 6.02 10.18
C ALA A 189 8.64 6.16 10.15
N LEU A 190 9.12 7.30 9.63
CA LEU A 190 10.55 7.60 9.50
C LEU A 190 11.00 8.53 10.63
N ASN A 191 12.15 8.24 11.22
CA ASN A 191 12.81 9.13 12.17
C ASN A 191 13.53 10.29 11.46
N ARG A 192 14.07 11.25 12.22
CA ARG A 192 14.79 12.42 11.67
C ARG A 192 15.98 12.10 10.75
N LEU A 193 16.49 10.86 10.76
CA LEU A 193 17.59 10.40 9.91
C LEU A 193 17.07 9.68 8.65
N GLY A 194 15.76 9.69 8.41
CA GLY A 194 15.12 8.99 7.30
C GLY A 194 15.07 7.47 7.46
N LYS A 195 15.35 6.93 8.66
CA LYS A 195 15.28 5.49 8.95
C LYS A 195 13.92 5.13 9.55
N THR A 196 13.40 3.97 9.21
CA THR A 196 12.15 3.47 9.81
C THR A 196 12.33 3.27 11.31
N PHE A 197 11.31 3.65 12.09
CA PHE A 197 11.25 3.28 13.50
C PHE A 197 11.14 1.76 13.60
N GLY A 198 12.04 1.15 14.38
CA GLY A 198 12.13 -0.30 14.52
C GLY A 198 12.40 -0.74 15.95
N GLY A 199 12.50 -2.06 16.12
CA GLY A 199 12.68 -2.70 17.43
C GLY A 199 11.39 -2.86 18.22
N LYS A 200 11.49 -3.45 19.43
CA LYS A 200 10.33 -3.88 20.23
C LYS A 200 9.42 -2.74 20.69
N THR A 201 9.92 -1.50 20.71
CA THR A 201 9.25 -0.29 21.22
C THR A 201 9.01 0.76 20.14
N ALA A 202 8.99 0.36 18.87
CA ALA A 202 8.82 1.28 17.74
C ALA A 202 7.56 2.15 17.89
N GLU A 203 6.43 1.58 18.30
CA GLU A 203 5.17 2.31 18.46
C GLU A 203 5.26 3.38 19.56
N ASN A 204 6.00 3.13 20.64
CA ASN A 204 6.22 4.12 21.70
C ASN A 204 7.05 5.30 21.16
N GLN A 205 8.07 5.02 20.34
CA GLN A 205 8.91 6.06 19.74
C GLN A 205 8.10 6.91 18.76
N ILE A 206 7.32 6.26 17.89
CA ILE A 206 6.40 6.95 16.96
C ILE A 206 5.41 7.80 17.76
N ALA A 207 4.79 7.22 18.79
CA ALA A 207 3.84 7.91 19.64
C ALA A 207 4.44 9.16 20.30
N ASN A 208 5.75 9.18 20.62
CA ASN A 208 6.40 10.35 21.18
C ASN A 208 6.52 11.51 20.17
N GLU A 209 6.75 11.19 18.89
CA GLU A 209 6.96 12.18 17.83
C GLU A 209 5.66 12.69 17.21
N THR A 210 4.62 11.85 17.14
CA THR A 210 3.33 12.23 16.55
C THR A 210 2.38 12.92 17.54
N VAL A 211 1.49 13.75 16.99
CA VAL A 211 0.38 14.42 17.70
C VAL A 211 -1.00 13.93 17.26
N THR A 212 -1.04 13.02 16.29
CA THR A 212 -2.24 12.40 15.70
C THR A 212 -2.14 10.89 15.78
N ASP A 213 -3.27 10.19 15.77
CA ASP A 213 -3.26 8.74 15.62
C ASP A 213 -2.61 8.35 14.28
N CYS A 214 -1.92 7.21 14.26
CA CYS A 214 -1.21 6.72 13.06
C CYS A 214 -1.45 5.23 12.83
N VAL A 215 -1.62 4.86 11.57
CA VAL A 215 -1.69 3.48 11.09
C VAL A 215 -0.46 3.19 10.26
N ILE A 216 0.25 2.10 10.59
CA ILE A 216 1.52 1.70 9.99
C ILE A 216 1.56 0.20 9.68
N GLY A 217 2.52 -0.21 8.85
CA GLY A 217 2.89 -1.61 8.58
C GLY A 217 4.39 -1.83 8.81
N HIS A 218 5.08 -2.33 7.79
CA HIS A 218 6.54 -2.49 7.66
C HIS A 218 7.17 -3.55 8.57
N SER A 219 6.81 -3.60 9.84
CA SER A 219 7.39 -4.57 10.79
C SER A 219 6.67 -5.92 10.81
N HIS A 220 5.56 -6.03 10.07
CA HIS A 220 4.72 -7.24 9.98
C HIS A 220 4.12 -7.70 11.33
N ILE A 221 4.13 -6.86 12.37
CA ILE A 221 3.62 -7.19 13.70
C ILE A 221 2.28 -6.50 13.92
N LYS A 222 1.25 -7.23 14.35
CA LYS A 222 -0.03 -6.63 14.75
C LYS A 222 0.09 -6.05 16.16
N ARG A 223 -0.15 -4.75 16.30
CA ARG A 223 -0.22 -4.08 17.60
C ARG A 223 -1.04 -2.80 17.53
N VAL A 224 -1.99 -2.63 18.45
CA VAL A 224 -2.67 -1.34 18.66
C VAL A 224 -2.31 -0.86 20.05
N SER A 225 -1.75 0.33 20.15
CA SER A 225 -1.25 0.88 21.42
C SER A 225 -1.66 2.34 21.58
N LYS A 226 -2.24 2.64 22.74
CA LYS A 226 -2.73 3.98 23.10
C LYS A 226 -1.77 4.61 24.09
N HIS A 227 -1.26 5.79 23.75
CA HIS A 227 -0.22 6.49 24.51
C HIS A 227 -0.78 7.80 25.04
N SER A 228 -0.71 7.98 26.37
CA SER A 228 -1.20 9.19 27.02
C SER A 228 -0.37 10.42 26.63
N LYS A 229 -1.05 11.54 26.46
CA LYS A 229 -0.47 12.89 26.28
C LYS A 229 -1.00 13.81 27.37
N LEU A 230 -0.34 14.97 27.55
CA LEU A 230 -0.79 15.97 28.53
C LEU A 230 -2.24 16.43 28.26
N HIS A 231 -2.94 16.77 29.34
CA HIS A 231 -4.31 17.28 29.34
C HIS A 231 -5.37 16.27 28.86
N HIS A 232 -5.32 15.03 29.38
CA HIS A 232 -6.25 13.94 29.03
C HIS A 232 -6.34 13.59 27.53
N ARG A 233 -5.30 13.95 26.78
CA ARG A 233 -5.17 13.59 25.36
C ARG A 233 -4.46 12.25 25.21
N HIS A 234 -4.53 11.68 24.03
CA HIS A 234 -3.78 10.49 23.68
C HIS A 234 -3.47 10.49 22.19
N VAL A 235 -2.56 9.61 21.79
CA VAL A 235 -2.41 9.16 20.40
C VAL A 235 -2.48 7.64 20.37
N THR A 236 -3.07 7.09 19.33
CA THR A 236 -3.14 5.64 19.07
C THR A 236 -2.26 5.30 17.89
N ILE A 237 -1.34 4.34 18.07
CA ILE A 237 -0.53 3.78 16.99
C ILE A 237 -1.04 2.37 16.71
N ALA A 238 -1.51 2.15 15.48
CA ALA A 238 -1.98 0.86 15.00
C ALA A 238 -1.02 0.30 13.94
N ASN A 239 -0.34 -0.77 14.28
CA ASN A 239 0.42 -1.59 13.35
C ASN A 239 -0.45 -2.77 12.92
N VAL A 240 -0.65 -2.90 11.61
CA VAL A 240 -1.69 -3.80 11.07
C VAL A 240 -1.19 -5.21 10.76
N GLY A 241 0.12 -5.47 10.90
CA GLY A 241 0.73 -6.74 10.50
C GLY A 241 0.86 -6.87 8.99
N CYS A 242 0.88 -8.10 8.48
CA CYS A 242 1.07 -8.39 7.06
C CYS A 242 -0.05 -9.27 6.49
N ALA A 243 -0.29 -9.20 5.18
CA ALA A 243 -1.28 -10.01 4.46
C ALA A 243 -0.64 -11.16 3.66
N LEU A 244 0.53 -11.62 4.10
CA LEU A 244 1.21 -12.82 3.61
C LEU A 244 0.45 -14.10 3.99
N PRO A 245 0.65 -15.23 3.28
CA PRO A 245 0.11 -16.51 3.70
C PRO A 245 0.55 -16.87 5.13
N ASP A 246 -0.34 -17.53 5.88
CA ASP A 246 -0.07 -17.91 7.26
C ASP A 246 1.18 -18.79 7.36
N GLY A 247 2.14 -18.38 8.20
CA GLY A 247 3.42 -19.05 8.38
C GLY A 247 4.48 -18.77 7.30
N HIS A 248 4.17 -17.97 6.28
CA HIS A 248 5.15 -17.56 5.28
C HIS A 248 6.13 -16.55 5.88
N VAL A 249 7.42 -16.78 5.69
CA VAL A 249 8.48 -15.85 6.11
C VAL A 249 9.35 -15.56 4.90
N GLU A 250 9.50 -14.27 4.60
CA GLU A 250 10.35 -13.84 3.49
C GLU A 250 11.81 -14.25 3.69
N SER A 251 12.51 -14.50 2.59
CA SER A 251 13.90 -14.97 2.60
C SER A 251 14.83 -14.07 3.40
N TYR A 252 14.66 -12.75 3.28
CA TYR A 252 15.44 -11.74 4.02
C TYR A 252 15.19 -11.77 5.55
N ALA A 253 14.09 -12.38 6.00
CA ALA A 253 13.67 -12.41 7.39
C ALA A 253 13.89 -13.78 8.07
N GLN A 254 14.39 -14.80 7.36
CA GLN A 254 14.52 -16.17 7.88
C GLN A 254 15.39 -16.30 9.13
N HIS A 255 16.36 -15.40 9.32
CA HIS A 255 17.23 -15.38 10.50
C HIS A 255 16.76 -14.42 11.60
N ALA A 256 15.65 -13.72 11.40
CA ALA A 256 15.05 -12.84 12.40
C ALA A 256 14.06 -13.61 13.30
N MET A 257 13.92 -13.17 14.55
CA MET A 257 12.78 -13.58 15.39
C MET A 257 11.55 -12.82 14.92
N THR A 258 10.85 -13.36 13.91
CA THR A 258 9.88 -12.59 13.12
C THR A 258 8.63 -12.22 13.92
N GLY A 259 8.01 -13.16 14.65
CA GLY A 259 6.80 -12.88 15.43
C GLY A 259 5.69 -12.21 14.60
N TRP A 260 5.68 -12.47 13.29
CA TRP A 260 4.80 -11.81 12.34
C TRP A 260 3.34 -12.19 12.58
N SER A 261 2.46 -11.24 12.28
CA SER A 261 1.01 -11.39 12.40
C SER A 261 0.41 -11.31 11.00
N TYR A 262 -0.28 -12.38 10.59
CA TYR A 262 -0.84 -12.52 9.25
C TYR A 262 -2.34 -12.20 9.27
N GLY A 263 -2.76 -11.05 8.76
CA GLY A 263 -4.17 -10.66 8.72
C GLY A 263 -4.45 -9.27 8.15
N ILE A 264 -5.70 -8.85 8.31
CA ILE A 264 -6.18 -7.51 7.95
C ILE A 264 -6.89 -6.87 9.16
N MET A 265 -7.00 -5.54 9.16
CA MET A 265 -7.58 -4.78 10.27
C MET A 265 -8.74 -3.91 9.80
N THR A 266 -9.87 -3.97 10.48
CA THR A 266 -10.96 -2.99 10.33
C THR A 266 -10.83 -1.94 11.42
N LEU A 267 -10.84 -0.67 11.04
CA LEU A 267 -10.73 0.48 11.92
C LEU A 267 -12.00 1.31 11.88
N GLY A 268 -12.49 1.72 13.05
CA GLY A 268 -13.45 2.80 13.20
C GLY A 268 -12.70 4.09 13.51
N ILE A 269 -12.91 5.12 12.68
CA ILE A 269 -12.32 6.45 12.89
C ILE A 269 -13.43 7.45 13.18
N LYS A 270 -13.24 8.26 14.21
CA LYS A 270 -14.15 9.34 14.58
C LYS A 270 -13.40 10.48 15.26
N ASP A 271 -13.72 11.71 14.86
CA ASP A 271 -13.19 12.95 15.46
C ASP A 271 -11.65 12.97 15.58
N GLY A 272 -10.94 12.48 14.56
CA GLY A 272 -9.46 12.46 14.53
C GLY A 272 -8.81 11.26 15.22
N HIS A 273 -9.59 10.31 15.73
CA HIS A 273 -9.10 9.19 16.53
C HIS A 273 -9.57 7.83 16.02
N ILE A 274 -8.73 6.83 16.22
CA ILE A 274 -9.10 5.41 16.11
C ILE A 274 -9.93 5.08 17.36
N VAL A 275 -11.20 4.72 17.16
CA VAL A 275 -12.15 4.42 18.24
C VAL A 275 -12.45 2.94 18.37
N ASP A 276 -12.27 2.16 17.31
CA ASP A 276 -12.44 0.70 17.30
C ASP A 276 -11.42 0.05 16.38
N ASP A 277 -10.95 -1.13 16.76
CA ASP A 277 -10.14 -2.01 15.93
C ASP A 277 -10.65 -3.45 15.99
N GLU A 278 -10.75 -4.10 14.84
CA GLU A 278 -11.04 -5.53 14.72
C GLU A 278 -10.01 -6.15 13.77
N TRP A 279 -9.42 -7.28 14.17
CA TRP A 279 -8.39 -7.94 13.38
C TRP A 279 -8.81 -9.36 13.02
N VAL A 280 -8.65 -9.72 11.75
CA VAL A 280 -8.98 -11.04 11.22
C VAL A 280 -7.74 -11.64 10.59
N SER A 281 -7.37 -12.85 11.02
CA SER A 281 -6.17 -13.52 10.52
C SER A 281 -6.35 -14.03 9.09
N MET A 282 -5.25 -14.16 8.35
CA MET A 282 -5.26 -14.77 7.02
C MET A 282 -5.74 -16.22 7.06
N ALA A 283 -5.44 -16.97 8.13
CA ALA A 283 -5.97 -18.31 8.36
C ALA A 283 -7.51 -18.32 8.46
N THR A 284 -8.09 -17.40 9.24
CA THR A 284 -9.55 -17.26 9.36
C THR A 284 -10.18 -16.80 8.05
N LEU A 285 -9.53 -15.91 7.29
CA LEU A 285 -10.02 -15.51 5.96
C LEU A 285 -10.06 -16.70 5.01
N LYS A 286 -9.03 -17.53 5.00
CA LYS A 286 -8.98 -18.75 4.19
C LYS A 286 -10.08 -19.73 4.60
N GLU A 287 -10.29 -19.96 5.89
CA GLU A 287 -11.35 -20.84 6.40
C GLU A 287 -12.76 -20.36 5.98
N ARG A 288 -13.01 -19.05 6.06
CA ARG A 288 -14.33 -18.47 5.78
C ARG A 288 -14.64 -18.30 4.30
N HIS A 289 -13.62 -18.16 3.46
CA HIS A 289 -13.78 -17.65 2.09
C HIS A 289 -13.05 -18.45 1.00
N GLY A 290 -12.25 -19.46 1.37
CA GLY A 290 -11.62 -20.40 0.45
C GLY A 290 -12.48 -21.59 0.05
#